data_AF-A0A7S4F2K1-F1
#
_entry.id   AF-A0A7S4F2K1-F1
#
_cell.length_a   1.000
_cell.length_b   1.000
_cell.length_c   1.000
_cell.angle_alpha   90.00
_cell.angle_beta   90.00
_cell.angle_gamma   90.00
#
_symmetry.space_group_name_H-M   'P 1'
#
loop_
_entity.id
_entity.type
_entity.pdbx_description
1 polymer ?
#
loop_
_entity_poly.entity_id
_entity_poly.type
_entity_poly.pdbx_seq_one_letter_code
_entity_poly.pdbx_strand_id
1 'polypeptide(L)'
;MAQSEQEVQAYLDQHKIQSIVEEAINACVKAGAEDPCLHMSKLLKSKAMPETITGAKARQIFDSRGNPTVEVDLFTTKGSYRAAVPSGASTGVYEALELRDGNKADYMGKGVSKAVSNINEIIGPALVGMDPTKQKEIDDKMVQELDGSKNDWGWSKAKLGANAILAVSMAVCKAGAAARDMPIYKHIAELAGNATDKFYLPVPAFNIINGGSHAGNKLAMQEFMILPVGASSFTEAMKMGSEVYHHLKLGIKKKYGQDACNVGDEGGFAPNIVEATEGLDLIVGAIEAAGYTGKVKIGMDVAASEFWKAEEQVYDLNFKTEDNDKSMYKTGKELLDHVYKVGARGACCIRTADSTCASLAEKDRPRAYMLCPTLKQPPDCVACARSCCGRPHST
;
A
#
# COMPACT_ATOMS: atom_id res chain seq x y z
N MET A 1 -11.84 -16.99 -46.73
CA MET A 1 -11.44 -18.19 -47.49
C MET A 1 -12.02 -19.38 -46.75
N ALA A 2 -12.80 -20.24 -47.41
CA ALA A 2 -13.27 -21.47 -46.77
C ALA A 2 -12.06 -22.40 -46.59
N GLN A 3 -11.82 -22.85 -45.36
CA GLN A 3 -10.84 -23.91 -45.11
C GLN A 3 -11.28 -25.18 -45.84
N SER A 4 -10.35 -25.89 -46.43
CA SER A 4 -10.60 -27.20 -47.03
C SER A 4 -11.03 -28.21 -45.97
N GLU A 5 -11.81 -29.22 -46.34
CA GLU A 5 -12.24 -30.27 -45.41
C GLU A 5 -11.06 -30.97 -44.73
N GLN A 6 -9.93 -31.11 -45.42
CA GLN A 6 -8.69 -31.66 -44.85
C GLN A 6 -8.08 -30.75 -43.78
N GLU A 7 -8.09 -29.44 -43.97
CA GLU A 7 -7.59 -28.48 -42.96
C GLU A 7 -8.48 -28.48 -41.71
N VAL A 8 -9.81 -28.60 -41.88
CA VAL A 8 -10.74 -28.70 -40.75
C VAL A 8 -10.50 -29.99 -39.97
N GLN A 9 -10.39 -31.14 -40.65
CA GLN A 9 -10.16 -32.41 -39.97
C GLN A 9 -8.81 -32.44 -39.27
N ALA A 10 -7.76 -31.92 -39.90
CA ALA A 10 -6.44 -31.81 -39.28
C ALA A 10 -6.47 -30.95 -38.00
N TYR A 11 -7.23 -29.84 -37.98
CA TYR A 11 -7.40 -29.00 -36.79
C TYR A 11 -8.15 -29.73 -35.67
N LEU A 12 -9.24 -30.43 -36.01
CA LEU A 12 -10.03 -31.21 -35.05
C LEU A 12 -9.17 -32.31 -34.39
N ASP A 13 -8.36 -33.01 -35.18
CA ASP A 13 -7.49 -34.09 -34.72
C ASP A 13 -6.33 -33.56 -33.88
N GLN A 14 -5.66 -32.49 -34.35
CA GLN A 14 -4.55 -31.85 -33.65
C GLN A 14 -4.95 -31.37 -32.25
N HIS A 15 -6.13 -30.77 -32.13
CA HIS A 15 -6.64 -30.22 -30.87
C HIS A 15 -7.55 -31.20 -30.11
N LYS A 16 -7.77 -32.41 -30.63
CA LYS A 16 -8.62 -33.46 -30.04
C LYS A 16 -10.02 -32.96 -29.66
N ILE A 17 -10.59 -32.04 -30.44
CA ILE A 17 -11.82 -31.32 -30.09
C ILE A 17 -12.99 -32.29 -29.90
N GLN A 18 -13.15 -33.25 -30.81
CA GLN A 18 -14.23 -34.25 -30.73
C GLN A 18 -14.18 -35.05 -29.42
N SER A 19 -13.00 -35.57 -29.06
CA SER A 19 -12.81 -36.34 -27.82
C SER A 19 -13.08 -35.51 -26.56
N ILE A 20 -12.66 -34.24 -26.53
CA ILE A 20 -12.90 -33.33 -25.39
C ILE A 20 -14.39 -33.04 -25.22
N VAL A 21 -15.10 -32.80 -26.33
CA VAL A 21 -16.55 -32.54 -26.31
C VAL A 21 -17.31 -33.79 -25.89
N GLU A 22 -16.96 -34.97 -26.41
CA GLU A 22 -17.55 -36.24 -25.99
C GLU A 22 -17.31 -36.53 -24.50
N GLU A 23 -16.10 -36.28 -23.98
CA GLU A 23 -15.80 -36.41 -22.56
C GLU A 23 -16.70 -35.49 -21.72
N ALA A 24 -16.88 -34.23 -22.15
CA ALA A 24 -17.74 -33.28 -21.46
C ALA A 24 -19.21 -33.73 -21.44
N ILE A 25 -19.73 -34.22 -22.57
CA ILE A 25 -21.09 -34.75 -22.67
C ILE A 25 -21.26 -35.98 -21.77
N ASN A 26 -20.34 -36.94 -21.84
CA ASN A 26 -20.40 -38.17 -21.05
C ASN A 26 -20.32 -37.89 -19.55
N ALA A 27 -19.43 -36.98 -19.13
CA ALA A 27 -19.32 -36.55 -17.74
C ALA A 27 -20.62 -35.87 -17.26
N CYS A 28 -21.20 -35.00 -18.10
CA CYS A 28 -22.45 -34.31 -17.80
C CYS A 28 -23.63 -35.28 -17.64
N VAL A 29 -23.78 -36.24 -18.56
CA VAL A 29 -24.83 -37.27 -18.50
C VAL A 29 -24.64 -38.16 -17.27
N LYS A 30 -23.40 -38.60 -16.99
CA LYS A 30 -23.09 -39.42 -15.81
C LYS A 30 -23.38 -38.69 -14.50
N ALA A 31 -23.16 -37.39 -14.45
CA ALA A 31 -23.44 -36.57 -13.27
C ALA A 31 -24.94 -36.28 -13.08
N GLY A 32 -25.78 -36.54 -14.09
CA GLY A 32 -27.20 -36.15 -14.06
C GLY A 32 -27.39 -34.66 -13.80
N ALA A 33 -26.53 -33.82 -14.38
CA ALA A 33 -26.49 -32.39 -14.06
C ALA A 33 -27.81 -31.68 -14.42
N GLU A 34 -28.38 -30.94 -13.46
CA GLU A 34 -29.60 -30.14 -13.66
C GLU A 34 -29.40 -29.03 -14.71
N ASP A 35 -28.20 -28.48 -14.80
CA ASP A 35 -27.78 -27.54 -15.85
C ASP A 35 -26.61 -28.15 -16.65
N PRO A 36 -26.93 -28.85 -17.77
CA PRO A 36 -25.92 -29.48 -18.60
C PRO A 36 -24.90 -28.50 -19.20
N CYS A 37 -25.36 -27.32 -19.61
CA CYS A 37 -24.52 -26.32 -20.26
C CYS A 37 -23.47 -25.76 -19.29
N LEU A 38 -23.90 -25.43 -18.06
CA LEU A 38 -22.98 -24.95 -17.02
C LEU A 38 -21.97 -26.03 -16.62
N HIS A 39 -22.40 -27.29 -16.52
CA HIS A 39 -21.52 -28.40 -16.18
C HIS A 39 -20.43 -28.61 -17.25
N MET A 40 -20.82 -28.72 -18.51
CA MET A 40 -19.88 -28.86 -19.62
C MET A 40 -18.95 -27.66 -19.73
N SER A 41 -19.46 -26.43 -19.55
CA SER A 41 -18.65 -25.21 -19.57
C SER A 41 -17.52 -25.25 -18.53
N LYS A 42 -17.80 -25.68 -17.30
CA LYS A 42 -16.77 -25.82 -16.25
C LYS A 42 -15.72 -26.86 -16.62
N LEU A 43 -16.13 -28.00 -17.19
CA LEU A 43 -15.20 -29.06 -17.58
C LEU A 43 -14.32 -28.61 -18.75
N LEU A 44 -14.90 -28.00 -19.79
CA LEU A 44 -14.15 -27.43 -20.90
C LEU A 44 -13.19 -26.33 -20.43
N LYS A 45 -13.60 -25.47 -19.50
CA LYS A 45 -12.73 -24.46 -18.87
C LYS A 45 -11.54 -25.09 -18.15
N SER A 46 -11.72 -26.25 -17.49
CA SER A 46 -10.62 -26.98 -16.85
C SER A 46 -9.62 -27.61 -17.81
N LYS A 47 -10.03 -27.82 -19.08
CA LYS A 47 -9.20 -28.36 -20.16
C LYS A 47 -8.57 -27.26 -21.02
N ALA A 48 -8.94 -26.00 -20.80
CA ALA A 48 -8.38 -24.87 -21.53
C ALA A 48 -6.88 -24.70 -21.22
N MET A 49 -6.14 -24.13 -22.17
CA MET A 49 -4.71 -23.88 -21.98
C MET A 49 -4.46 -22.99 -20.75
N PRO A 50 -3.34 -23.18 -20.04
CA PRO A 50 -2.93 -22.29 -18.96
C PRO A 50 -2.89 -20.84 -19.43
N GLU A 51 -3.19 -19.92 -18.52
CA GLU A 51 -3.02 -18.51 -18.81
C GLU A 51 -1.53 -18.20 -18.93
N THR A 52 -1.16 -17.48 -19.99
CA THR A 52 0.23 -17.06 -20.19
C THR A 52 0.26 -15.58 -20.55
N ILE A 53 1.33 -14.90 -20.13
CA ILE A 53 1.57 -13.50 -20.47
C ILE A 53 1.89 -13.40 -21.97
N THR A 54 1.21 -12.48 -22.66
CA THR A 54 1.41 -12.21 -24.10
C THR A 54 2.14 -10.89 -24.34
N GLY A 55 2.19 -10.02 -23.33
CA GLY A 55 2.99 -8.79 -23.36
C GLY A 55 2.62 -7.83 -22.24
N ALA A 56 3.29 -6.68 -22.21
CA ALA A 56 2.96 -5.57 -21.31
C ALA A 56 3.08 -4.24 -22.08
N LYS A 57 2.19 -3.30 -21.78
CA LYS A 57 2.27 -1.93 -22.29
C LYS A 57 2.12 -0.93 -21.16
N ALA A 58 3.17 -0.14 -20.94
CA ALA A 58 3.19 0.95 -19.99
C ALA A 58 2.93 2.31 -20.64
N ARG A 59 2.43 3.23 -19.82
CA ARG A 59 2.18 4.63 -20.12
C ARG A 59 2.42 5.50 -18.89
N GLN A 60 2.63 6.79 -19.11
CA GLN A 60 2.65 7.81 -18.07
C GLN A 60 1.22 8.27 -17.79
N ILE A 61 0.84 8.31 -16.50
CA ILE A 61 -0.40 8.92 -15.99
C ILE A 61 -0.04 9.92 -14.89
N PHE A 62 -1.03 10.47 -14.18
CA PHE A 62 -0.82 11.42 -13.07
C PHE A 62 -1.35 10.87 -11.74
N ASP A 63 -0.60 11.13 -10.67
CA ASP A 63 -1.00 10.83 -9.29
C ASP A 63 -1.96 11.90 -8.72
N SER A 64 -2.41 11.72 -7.48
CA SER A 64 -3.33 12.65 -6.80
C SER A 64 -2.79 14.07 -6.61
N ARG A 65 -1.47 14.26 -6.74
CA ARG A 65 -0.77 15.55 -6.61
C ARG A 65 -0.43 16.16 -7.97
N GLY A 66 -0.87 15.54 -9.07
CA GLY A 66 -0.59 16.00 -10.43
C GLY A 66 0.85 15.74 -10.88
N ASN A 67 1.60 14.85 -10.21
CA ASN A 67 2.92 14.43 -10.71
C ASN A 67 2.79 13.20 -11.61
N PRO A 68 3.66 13.04 -12.62
CA PRO A 68 3.70 11.84 -13.42
C PRO A 68 3.92 10.55 -12.60
N THR A 69 3.29 9.45 -12.99
CA THR A 69 3.56 8.10 -12.48
C THR A 69 3.31 7.05 -13.57
N VAL A 70 3.68 5.79 -13.31
CA VAL A 70 3.62 4.68 -14.26
C VAL A 70 2.30 3.92 -14.12
N GLU A 71 1.68 3.60 -15.24
CA GLU A 71 0.60 2.62 -15.36
C GLU A 71 0.97 1.58 -16.41
N VAL A 72 0.67 0.31 -16.14
CA VAL A 72 0.87 -0.79 -17.07
C VAL A 72 -0.42 -1.56 -17.30
N ASP A 73 -0.65 -1.95 -18.55
CA ASP A 73 -1.57 -3.02 -18.93
C ASP A 73 -0.75 -4.28 -19.25
N LEU A 74 -0.91 -5.33 -18.45
CA LEU A 74 -0.39 -6.66 -18.74
C LEU A 74 -1.43 -7.42 -19.57
N PHE A 75 -0.99 -8.02 -20.67
CA PHE A 75 -1.85 -8.84 -21.53
C PHE A 75 -1.56 -10.31 -21.30
N THR A 76 -2.61 -11.11 -21.28
CA THR A 76 -2.53 -12.58 -21.22
C THR A 76 -3.39 -13.19 -22.32
N THR A 77 -3.37 -14.52 -22.41
CA THR A 77 -4.28 -15.27 -23.28
C THR A 77 -5.76 -15.15 -22.88
N LYS A 78 -6.08 -14.65 -21.67
CA LYS A 78 -7.46 -14.53 -21.18
C LYS A 78 -7.96 -13.10 -21.00
N GLY A 79 -7.08 -12.10 -20.94
CA GLY A 79 -7.51 -10.72 -20.78
C GLY A 79 -6.37 -9.72 -20.63
N SER A 80 -6.72 -8.53 -20.16
CA SER A 80 -5.76 -7.49 -19.81
C SER A 80 -5.97 -7.02 -18.36
N TYR A 81 -4.86 -6.76 -17.68
CA TYR A 81 -4.84 -6.44 -16.26
C TYR A 81 -4.02 -5.17 -16.02
N ARG A 82 -4.66 -4.18 -15.42
CA ARG A 82 -4.08 -2.84 -15.23
C ARG A 82 -3.55 -2.65 -13.82
N ALA A 83 -2.39 -2.04 -13.69
CA ALA A 83 -1.88 -1.54 -12.42
C ALA A 83 -1.19 -0.18 -12.59
N ALA A 84 -1.42 0.72 -11.64
CA ALA A 84 -0.73 1.98 -11.50
C ALA A 84 0.05 1.98 -10.18
N VAL A 85 1.20 2.64 -10.15
CA VAL A 85 2.03 2.73 -8.95
C VAL A 85 1.90 4.10 -8.29
N PRO A 86 1.87 4.16 -6.95
CA PRO A 86 1.96 5.43 -6.24
C PRO A 86 3.36 6.03 -6.41
N SER A 87 3.46 7.35 -6.24
CA SER A 87 4.75 8.03 -6.18
C SER A 87 5.35 7.93 -4.78
N GLY A 88 6.61 7.49 -4.70
CA GLY A 88 7.40 7.63 -3.48
C GLY A 88 7.85 9.08 -3.34
N ALA A 89 7.80 9.63 -2.12
CA ALA A 89 8.40 10.93 -1.81
C ALA A 89 9.77 10.79 -1.12
N SER A 90 10.07 9.59 -0.59
CA SER A 90 11.26 9.33 0.21
C SER A 90 12.42 8.84 -0.66
N THR A 91 13.55 9.55 -0.60
CA THR A 91 14.82 9.16 -1.24
C THR A 91 15.72 8.44 -0.24
N GLY A 92 15.14 7.61 0.64
CA GLY A 92 15.88 6.94 1.70
C GLY A 92 16.98 6.03 1.17
N VAL A 93 18.16 6.05 1.80
CA VAL A 93 19.32 5.22 1.41
C VAL A 93 19.07 3.70 1.46
N TYR A 94 18.01 3.29 2.15
CA TYR A 94 17.60 1.89 2.32
C TYR A 94 16.56 1.45 1.29
N GLU A 95 15.82 2.38 0.69
CA GLU A 95 14.63 2.09 -0.09
C GLU A 95 14.98 1.65 -1.52
N ALA A 96 14.01 0.98 -2.15
CA ALA A 96 14.08 0.73 -3.58
C ALA A 96 13.84 2.04 -4.34
N LEU A 97 14.63 2.30 -5.38
CA LEU A 97 14.68 3.61 -5.99
C LEU A 97 13.63 3.76 -7.09
N GLU A 98 12.75 4.76 -6.93
CA GLU A 98 11.89 5.22 -8.01
C GLU A 98 12.74 5.83 -9.14
N LEU A 99 12.49 5.43 -10.40
CA LEU A 99 13.19 5.99 -11.54
C LEU A 99 12.42 7.19 -12.12
N ARG A 100 13.03 8.37 -12.07
CA ARG A 100 12.55 9.63 -12.65
C ARG A 100 13.44 10.07 -13.81
N ASP A 101 12.89 10.87 -14.71
CA ASP A 101 13.59 11.34 -15.91
C ASP A 101 14.69 12.35 -15.58
N GLY A 102 14.46 13.23 -14.59
CA GLY A 102 15.41 14.25 -14.14
C GLY A 102 15.50 15.48 -15.05
N ASN A 103 14.70 15.55 -16.13
CA ASN A 103 14.66 16.72 -17.01
C ASN A 103 13.89 17.88 -16.37
N LYS A 104 14.59 18.87 -15.81
CA LYS A 104 13.95 20.04 -15.15
C LYS A 104 13.01 20.84 -16.06
N ALA A 105 13.19 20.77 -17.38
CA ALA A 105 12.32 21.45 -18.33
C ALA A 105 10.93 20.80 -18.47
N ASP A 106 10.81 19.50 -18.13
CA ASP A 106 9.57 18.73 -18.27
C ASP A 106 9.11 18.21 -16.92
N TYR A 107 7.87 18.52 -16.55
CA TYR A 107 7.25 18.07 -15.29
C TYR A 107 8.14 18.29 -14.06
N MET A 108 8.94 19.38 -14.06
CA MET A 108 9.89 19.71 -12.99
C MET A 108 10.91 18.59 -12.70
N GLY A 109 11.28 17.79 -13.71
CA GLY A 109 12.18 16.63 -13.55
C GLY A 109 11.51 15.34 -13.12
N LYS A 110 10.18 15.34 -12.90
CA LYS A 110 9.44 14.20 -12.35
C LYS A 110 8.81 13.29 -13.42
N GLY A 111 9.13 13.49 -14.70
CA GLY A 111 8.72 12.56 -15.76
C GLY A 111 9.13 11.12 -15.48
N VAL A 112 8.41 10.15 -16.07
CA VAL A 112 8.67 8.71 -15.89
C VAL A 112 8.84 7.98 -17.22
N SER A 113 9.22 8.70 -18.28
CA SER A 113 9.39 8.12 -19.63
C SER A 113 10.44 6.99 -19.66
N LYS A 114 11.51 7.11 -18.87
CA LYS A 114 12.52 6.06 -18.72
C LYS A 114 11.94 4.76 -18.14
N ALA A 115 11.16 4.87 -17.05
CA ALA A 115 10.51 3.72 -16.42
C ALA A 115 9.48 3.07 -17.36
N VAL A 116 8.74 3.88 -18.12
CA VAL A 116 7.79 3.40 -19.13
C VAL A 116 8.50 2.65 -20.27
N SER A 117 9.62 3.17 -20.77
CA SER A 117 10.46 2.52 -21.79
C SER A 117 11.01 1.19 -21.27
N ASN A 118 11.53 1.15 -20.03
CA ASN A 118 12.01 -0.09 -19.40
C ASN A 118 10.93 -1.19 -19.37
N ILE A 119 9.68 -0.85 -19.08
CA ILE A 119 8.59 -1.84 -19.14
C ILE A 119 8.35 -2.29 -20.58
N ASN A 120 8.22 -1.36 -21.52
CA ASN A 120 7.82 -1.64 -22.89
C ASN A 120 8.89 -2.43 -23.68
N GLU A 121 10.17 -2.15 -23.43
CA GLU A 121 11.28 -2.63 -24.25
C GLU A 121 12.06 -3.77 -23.59
N ILE A 122 12.01 -3.89 -22.25
CA ILE A 122 12.81 -4.87 -21.51
C ILE A 122 11.91 -5.85 -20.76
N ILE A 123 11.10 -5.36 -19.80
CA ILE A 123 10.33 -6.24 -18.90
C ILE A 123 9.24 -6.98 -19.68
N GLY A 124 8.41 -6.27 -20.43
CA GLY A 124 7.29 -6.85 -21.18
C GLY A 124 7.71 -8.02 -22.09
N PRO A 125 8.69 -7.82 -23.00
CA PRO A 125 9.21 -8.90 -23.84
C PRO A 125 9.79 -10.08 -23.04
N ALA A 126 10.48 -9.82 -21.93
CA ALA A 126 11.10 -10.86 -21.11
C ALA A 126 10.11 -11.74 -20.34
N LEU A 127 8.87 -11.30 -20.16
CA LEU A 127 7.82 -12.05 -19.45
C LEU A 127 6.86 -12.82 -20.37
N VAL A 128 6.96 -12.66 -21.69
CA VAL A 128 6.08 -13.37 -22.65
C VAL A 128 6.24 -14.88 -22.48
N GLY A 129 5.10 -15.57 -22.39
CA GLY A 129 5.02 -17.03 -22.20
C GLY A 129 5.02 -17.48 -20.75
N MET A 130 5.32 -16.60 -19.78
CA MET A 130 5.31 -16.97 -18.35
C MET A 130 3.88 -17.11 -17.81
N ASP A 131 3.72 -18.00 -16.84
CA ASP A 131 2.46 -18.23 -16.10
C ASP A 131 2.28 -17.13 -15.03
N PRO A 132 1.24 -16.28 -15.12
CA PRO A 132 1.04 -15.18 -14.17
C PRO A 132 0.71 -15.65 -12.75
N THR A 133 0.43 -16.93 -12.53
CA THR A 133 0.25 -17.48 -11.18
C THR A 133 1.58 -17.73 -10.45
N LYS A 134 2.72 -17.62 -11.14
CA LYS A 134 4.08 -17.80 -10.60
C LYS A 134 4.69 -16.46 -10.17
N GLN A 135 3.99 -15.75 -9.27
CA GLN A 135 4.37 -14.42 -8.81
C GLN A 135 5.85 -14.31 -8.40
N LYS A 136 6.33 -15.23 -7.55
CA LYS A 136 7.72 -15.21 -7.05
C LYS A 136 8.74 -15.36 -8.18
N GLU A 137 8.48 -16.24 -9.15
CA GLU A 137 9.38 -16.47 -10.28
C GLU A 137 9.48 -15.23 -11.17
N ILE A 138 8.35 -14.58 -11.44
CA ILE A 138 8.30 -13.35 -12.24
C ILE A 138 8.98 -12.18 -11.50
N ASP A 139 8.71 -12.02 -10.20
CA ASP A 139 9.35 -10.98 -9.39
C ASP A 139 10.86 -11.20 -9.27
N ASP A 140 11.31 -12.44 -9.06
CA ASP A 140 12.73 -12.79 -9.02
C ASP A 140 13.40 -12.54 -10.37
N LYS A 141 12.75 -12.88 -11.49
CA LYS A 141 13.26 -12.58 -12.83
C LYS A 141 13.47 -11.08 -13.01
N MET A 142 12.49 -10.25 -12.67
CA MET A 142 12.60 -8.79 -12.81
C MET A 142 13.70 -8.22 -11.90
N VAL A 143 13.76 -8.63 -10.64
CA VAL A 143 14.66 -8.06 -9.64
C VAL A 143 16.09 -8.58 -9.77
N GLN A 144 16.26 -9.89 -9.95
CA GLN A 144 17.58 -10.54 -9.89
C GLN A 144 18.24 -10.65 -11.27
N GLU A 145 17.48 -10.97 -12.32
CA GLU A 145 18.03 -11.20 -13.67
C GLU A 145 18.03 -9.94 -14.53
N LEU A 146 16.89 -9.22 -14.60
CA LEU A 146 16.74 -8.08 -15.52
C LEU A 146 17.35 -6.79 -14.94
N ASP A 147 17.06 -6.50 -13.67
CA ASP A 147 17.59 -5.34 -12.97
C ASP A 147 18.98 -5.59 -12.38
N GLY A 148 19.08 -6.52 -11.42
CA GLY A 148 20.33 -6.96 -10.83
C GLY A 148 21.02 -5.96 -9.88
N SER A 149 20.47 -4.77 -9.67
CA SER A 149 21.11 -3.72 -8.87
C SER A 149 20.91 -3.91 -7.36
N LYS A 150 21.97 -3.64 -6.60
CA LYS A 150 22.00 -3.77 -5.14
C LYS A 150 22.57 -2.54 -4.45
N ASN A 151 22.18 -2.34 -3.20
CA ASN A 151 22.87 -1.52 -2.20
C ASN A 151 23.33 -2.43 -1.03
N ASP A 152 23.87 -1.84 0.03
CA ASP A 152 24.35 -2.58 1.20
C ASP A 152 23.24 -3.38 1.95
N TRP A 153 21.98 -3.11 1.62
CA TRP A 153 20.79 -3.65 2.30
C TRP A 153 19.98 -4.62 1.45
N GLY A 154 20.32 -4.79 0.17
CA GLY A 154 19.65 -5.71 -0.75
C GLY A 154 19.41 -5.13 -2.13
N TRP A 155 18.34 -5.58 -2.79
CA TRP A 155 18.02 -5.22 -4.17
C TRP A 155 17.41 -3.81 -4.26
N SER A 156 18.17 -2.87 -4.81
CA SER A 156 17.80 -1.44 -4.90
C SER A 156 16.88 -1.12 -6.09
N LYS A 157 16.89 -1.96 -7.13
CA LYS A 157 16.03 -1.81 -8.32
C LYS A 157 16.29 -0.52 -9.11
N ALA A 158 17.51 0.01 -9.00
CA ALA A 158 17.93 1.30 -9.53
C ALA A 158 18.05 1.33 -11.06
N LYS A 159 18.25 0.17 -11.71
CA LYS A 159 18.48 0.10 -13.17
C LYS A 159 17.16 0.21 -13.95
N LEU A 160 16.17 -0.60 -13.58
CA LEU A 160 14.85 -0.60 -14.22
C LEU A 160 13.88 0.39 -13.56
N GLY A 161 14.07 0.67 -12.28
CA GLY A 161 13.19 1.50 -11.46
C GLY A 161 12.21 0.65 -10.65
N ALA A 162 12.13 0.90 -9.36
CA ALA A 162 11.17 0.23 -8.46
C ALA A 162 9.72 0.45 -8.89
N ASN A 163 9.40 1.64 -9.42
CA ASN A 163 8.10 1.98 -10.00
C ASN A 163 7.78 1.14 -11.25
N ALA A 164 8.76 0.84 -12.10
CA ALA A 164 8.56 -0.03 -13.25
C ALA A 164 8.26 -1.48 -12.85
N ILE A 165 9.10 -2.03 -11.95
CA ILE A 165 8.96 -3.41 -11.47
C ILE A 165 7.66 -3.61 -10.71
N LEU A 166 7.31 -2.69 -9.79
CA LEU A 166 6.09 -2.78 -8.99
C LEU A 166 4.83 -2.72 -9.86
N ALA A 167 4.81 -1.88 -10.89
CA ALA A 167 3.67 -1.78 -11.81
C ALA A 167 3.37 -3.14 -12.45
N VAL A 168 4.40 -3.78 -13.00
CA VAL A 168 4.27 -5.10 -13.64
C VAL A 168 3.93 -6.17 -12.62
N SER A 169 4.60 -6.19 -11.47
CA SER A 169 4.34 -7.15 -10.38
C SER A 169 2.88 -7.13 -9.91
N MET A 170 2.29 -5.95 -9.73
CA MET A 170 0.88 -5.79 -9.35
C MET A 170 -0.09 -6.24 -10.45
N ALA A 171 0.23 -5.96 -11.72
CA ALA A 171 -0.58 -6.41 -12.85
C ALA A 171 -0.53 -7.94 -13.01
N VAL A 172 0.64 -8.55 -12.79
CA VAL A 172 0.84 -10.01 -12.73
C VAL A 172 0.01 -10.62 -11.60
N CYS A 173 0.00 -10.01 -10.41
CA CYS A 173 -0.80 -10.49 -9.28
C CYS A 173 -2.31 -10.50 -9.61
N LYS A 174 -2.80 -9.46 -10.28
CA LYS A 174 -4.19 -9.40 -10.77
C LYS A 174 -4.48 -10.49 -11.79
N ALA A 175 -3.56 -10.70 -12.74
CA ALA A 175 -3.66 -11.75 -13.74
C ALA A 175 -3.64 -13.15 -13.09
N GLY A 176 -2.78 -13.39 -12.11
CA GLY A 176 -2.70 -14.64 -11.36
C GLY A 176 -3.98 -14.95 -10.58
N ALA A 177 -4.61 -13.93 -9.98
CA ALA A 177 -5.90 -14.09 -9.31
C ALA A 177 -7.01 -14.48 -10.30
N ALA A 178 -7.08 -13.82 -11.45
CA ALA A 178 -8.04 -14.11 -12.50
C ALA A 178 -7.81 -15.48 -13.15
N ALA A 179 -6.56 -15.87 -13.36
CA ALA A 179 -6.18 -17.20 -13.85
C ALA A 179 -6.71 -18.33 -12.97
N ARG A 180 -6.79 -18.07 -11.65
CA ARG A 180 -7.33 -18.98 -10.63
C ARG A 180 -8.80 -18.76 -10.29
N ASP A 181 -9.49 -17.89 -11.03
CA ASP A 181 -10.93 -17.60 -10.85
C ASP A 181 -11.28 -17.18 -9.40
N MET A 182 -10.40 -16.38 -8.76
CA MET A 182 -10.57 -15.95 -7.38
C MET A 182 -10.37 -14.44 -7.19
N PRO A 183 -10.98 -13.84 -6.16
CA PRO A 183 -10.70 -12.46 -5.80
C PRO A 183 -9.22 -12.24 -5.44
N ILE A 184 -8.70 -11.06 -5.79
CA ILE A 184 -7.28 -10.72 -5.58
C ILE A 184 -6.82 -10.86 -4.12
N TYR A 185 -7.65 -10.49 -3.14
CA TYR A 185 -7.29 -10.59 -1.71
C TYR A 185 -7.05 -12.03 -1.28
N LYS A 186 -7.79 -12.99 -1.86
CA LYS A 186 -7.62 -14.42 -1.60
C LYS A 186 -6.35 -14.93 -2.27
N HIS A 187 -6.08 -14.50 -3.50
CA HIS A 187 -4.84 -14.83 -4.20
C HIS A 187 -3.61 -14.35 -3.44
N ILE A 188 -3.62 -13.10 -2.94
CA ILE A 188 -2.55 -12.55 -2.10
C ILE A 188 -2.39 -13.36 -0.81
N ALA A 189 -3.48 -13.76 -0.17
CA ALA A 189 -3.43 -14.60 1.02
C ALA A 189 -2.76 -15.96 0.74
N GLU A 190 -3.08 -16.62 -0.38
CA GLU A 190 -2.41 -17.86 -0.80
C GLU A 190 -0.92 -17.66 -1.06
N LEU A 191 -0.54 -16.58 -1.77
CA LEU A 191 0.85 -16.22 -2.03
C LEU A 191 1.65 -15.98 -0.74
N ALA A 192 1.00 -15.40 0.27
CA ALA A 192 1.59 -15.16 1.58
C ALA A 192 1.61 -16.40 2.50
N GLY A 193 1.01 -17.52 2.08
CA GLY A 193 0.86 -18.72 2.90
C GLY A 193 -0.17 -18.58 4.04
N ASN A 194 -1.10 -17.63 3.92
CA ASN A 194 -2.16 -17.40 4.89
C ASN A 194 -3.36 -18.33 4.62
N ALA A 195 -4.11 -18.63 5.68
CA ALA A 195 -5.40 -19.32 5.58
C ALA A 195 -6.41 -18.49 4.76
N THR A 196 -7.29 -19.15 4.01
CA THR A 196 -8.26 -18.52 3.10
C THR A 196 -9.72 -18.86 3.41
N ASP A 197 -9.96 -19.54 4.52
CA ASP A 197 -11.26 -19.86 5.09
C ASP A 197 -11.86 -18.70 5.90
N LYS A 198 -10.99 -17.88 6.52
CA LYS A 198 -11.38 -16.71 7.30
C LYS A 198 -10.46 -15.52 7.04
N PHE A 199 -11.07 -14.37 6.75
CA PHE A 199 -10.36 -13.11 6.53
C PHE A 199 -10.63 -12.12 7.66
N TYR A 200 -9.66 -11.23 7.89
CA TYR A 200 -9.77 -10.11 8.82
C TYR A 200 -9.88 -8.82 8.02
N LEU A 201 -10.91 -8.03 8.31
CA LEU A 201 -11.00 -6.66 7.79
C LEU A 201 -10.20 -5.73 8.71
N PRO A 202 -9.41 -4.80 8.15
CA PRO A 202 -8.56 -3.92 8.95
C PRO A 202 -9.37 -2.84 9.66
N VAL A 203 -8.84 -2.32 10.77
CA VAL A 203 -9.31 -1.03 11.31
C VAL A 203 -8.74 0.07 10.42
N PRO A 204 -9.59 0.92 9.79
CA PRO A 204 -9.11 2.05 9.01
C PRO A 204 -8.49 3.11 9.92
N ALA A 205 -7.31 3.61 9.54
CA ALA A 205 -6.68 4.78 10.14
C ALA A 205 -6.89 5.98 9.21
N PHE A 206 -7.74 6.91 9.62
CA PHE A 206 -8.05 8.10 8.81
C PHE A 206 -7.12 9.23 9.20
N ASN A 207 -6.32 9.72 8.27
CA ASN A 207 -5.61 10.99 8.46
C ASN A 207 -6.62 12.15 8.47
N ILE A 208 -6.60 12.97 9.52
CA ILE A 208 -7.58 14.05 9.73
C ILE A 208 -6.97 15.42 10.05
N ILE A 209 -5.74 15.48 10.60
CA ILE A 209 -4.97 16.72 10.77
C ILE A 209 -3.54 16.49 10.31
N ASN A 210 -3.07 17.38 9.44
CA ASN A 210 -1.72 17.40 8.89
C ASN A 210 -0.84 18.43 9.59
N GLY A 211 0.43 18.07 9.75
CA GLY A 211 1.55 18.93 10.15
C GLY A 211 2.82 18.50 9.42
N GLY A 212 3.98 18.70 10.03
CA GLY A 212 5.27 18.32 9.46
C GLY A 212 5.47 18.87 8.04
N SER A 213 6.01 18.06 7.15
CA SER A 213 6.27 18.37 5.74
C SER A 213 4.99 18.37 4.87
N HIS A 214 3.85 17.89 5.40
CA HIS A 214 2.57 17.83 4.68
C HIS A 214 1.72 19.11 4.83
N ALA A 215 2.14 20.06 5.67
CA ALA A 215 1.42 21.31 5.90
C ALA A 215 2.34 22.49 6.23
N GLY A 216 1.99 23.67 5.71
CA GLY A 216 2.69 24.93 6.00
C GLY A 216 2.41 25.54 7.38
N ASN A 217 1.72 24.82 8.28
CA ASN A 217 1.51 25.26 9.67
C ASN A 217 2.79 25.06 10.50
N LYS A 218 2.77 25.40 11.80
CA LYS A 218 3.92 25.24 12.69
C LYS A 218 4.03 23.86 13.37
N LEU A 219 3.01 23.03 13.25
CA LEU A 219 2.94 21.71 13.88
C LEU A 219 4.06 20.80 13.36
N ALA A 220 4.93 20.31 14.24
CA ALA A 220 6.06 19.46 13.85
C ALA A 220 5.65 18.04 13.43
N MET A 221 4.72 17.44 14.18
CA MET A 221 4.21 16.09 13.91
C MET A 221 3.44 16.06 12.59
N GLN A 222 3.65 15.01 11.79
CA GLN A 222 3.18 14.97 10.42
C GLN A 222 1.69 14.66 10.31
N GLU A 223 1.19 13.67 11.05
CA GLU A 223 -0.19 13.20 10.90
C GLU A 223 -0.83 12.91 12.26
N PHE A 224 -2.08 13.33 12.41
CA PHE A 224 -2.97 12.86 13.46
C PHE A 224 -4.13 12.11 12.80
N MET A 225 -4.31 10.88 13.26
CA MET A 225 -5.27 9.94 12.72
C MET A 225 -6.35 9.58 13.73
N ILE A 226 -7.50 9.12 13.24
CA ILE A 226 -8.50 8.42 14.06
C ILE A 226 -8.63 6.97 13.63
N LEU A 227 -8.86 6.10 14.62
CA LEU A 227 -8.98 4.66 14.48
C LEU A 227 -10.28 4.20 15.17
N PRO A 228 -11.35 3.90 14.41
CA PRO A 228 -12.63 3.42 14.95
C PRO A 228 -12.58 1.96 15.43
N VAL A 229 -11.80 1.68 16.47
CA VAL A 229 -11.59 0.31 17.01
C VAL A 229 -12.83 -0.32 17.65
N GLY A 230 -13.80 0.49 18.07
CA GLY A 230 -15.04 0.04 18.70
C GLY A 230 -16.16 -0.29 17.70
N ALA A 231 -15.88 -0.27 16.40
CA ALA A 231 -16.83 -0.65 15.36
C ALA A 231 -16.95 -2.18 15.23
N SER A 232 -18.15 -2.67 14.92
CA SER A 232 -18.45 -4.09 14.72
C SER A 232 -18.16 -4.59 13.29
N SER A 233 -17.95 -3.67 12.34
CA SER A 233 -17.66 -3.97 10.94
C SER A 233 -16.83 -2.85 10.30
N PHE A 234 -16.18 -3.16 9.17
CA PHE A 234 -15.46 -2.14 8.38
C PHE A 234 -16.40 -1.02 7.91
N THR A 235 -17.63 -1.35 7.50
CA THR A 235 -18.63 -0.36 7.07
C THR A 235 -18.99 0.59 8.20
N GLU A 236 -19.17 0.07 9.43
CA GLU A 236 -19.40 0.91 10.60
C GLU A 236 -18.18 1.77 10.93
N ALA A 237 -16.97 1.21 10.84
CA ALA A 237 -15.73 1.96 11.04
C ALA A 237 -15.59 3.12 10.03
N MET A 238 -15.94 2.90 8.76
CA MET A 238 -15.97 3.95 7.73
C MET A 238 -16.99 5.05 8.05
N LYS A 239 -18.18 4.67 8.53
CA LYS A 239 -19.20 5.64 8.98
C LYS A 239 -18.69 6.49 10.14
N MET A 240 -18.14 5.85 11.18
CA MET A 240 -17.58 6.56 12.34
C MET A 240 -16.48 7.54 11.92
N GLY A 241 -15.53 7.09 11.09
CA GLY A 241 -14.46 7.94 10.59
C GLY A 241 -14.96 9.15 9.80
N SER A 242 -15.93 8.94 8.90
CA SER A 242 -16.53 10.01 8.08
C SER A 242 -17.27 11.04 8.93
N GLU A 243 -18.09 10.61 9.89
CA GLU A 243 -18.84 11.52 10.75
C GLU A 243 -17.92 12.33 11.67
N VAL A 244 -16.90 11.69 12.28
CA VAL A 244 -15.88 12.41 13.07
C VAL A 244 -15.13 13.42 12.22
N TYR A 245 -14.75 13.07 10.98
CA TYR A 245 -14.10 14.00 10.04
C TYR A 245 -14.96 15.23 9.74
N HIS A 246 -16.27 15.06 9.52
CA HIS A 246 -17.18 16.17 9.28
C HIS A 246 -17.43 17.04 10.53
N HIS A 247 -17.53 16.44 11.72
CA HIS A 247 -17.59 17.19 12.97
C HIS A 247 -16.30 17.98 13.23
N LEU A 248 -15.14 17.38 12.93
CA LEU A 248 -13.85 18.08 13.01
C LEU A 248 -13.82 19.27 12.07
N LYS A 249 -14.28 19.12 10.81
CA LYS A 249 -14.38 20.22 9.84
C LYS A 249 -15.20 21.39 10.38
N LEU A 250 -16.33 21.11 11.03
CA LEU A 250 -17.17 22.15 11.65
C LEU A 250 -16.45 22.84 12.81
N GLY A 251 -15.76 22.08 13.67
CA GLY A 251 -14.95 22.62 14.76
C GLY A 251 -13.83 23.52 14.26
N ILE A 252 -13.11 23.09 13.21
CA ILE A 252 -12.05 23.86 12.55
C ILE A 252 -12.63 25.13 11.92
N LYS A 253 -13.73 25.02 11.16
CA LYS A 253 -14.40 26.18 10.54
C LYS A 253 -14.76 27.24 11.57
N LYS A 254 -15.32 26.82 12.71
CA LYS A 254 -15.75 27.70 13.79
C LYS A 254 -14.56 28.42 14.44
N LYS A 255 -13.42 27.74 14.60
CA LYS A 255 -12.26 28.26 15.34
C LYS A 255 -11.27 29.04 14.45
N TYR A 256 -11.01 28.55 13.24
CA TYR A 256 -9.95 29.09 12.36
C TYR A 256 -10.49 29.66 11.04
N GLY A 257 -11.81 29.60 10.82
CA GLY A 257 -12.45 30.12 9.61
C GLY A 257 -12.54 29.10 8.46
N GLN A 258 -13.16 29.55 7.37
CA GLN A 258 -13.49 28.69 6.22
C GLN A 258 -12.24 28.14 5.51
N ASP A 259 -11.17 28.94 5.39
CA ASP A 259 -9.98 28.56 4.62
C ASP A 259 -9.18 27.44 5.31
N ALA A 260 -9.26 27.35 6.64
CA ALA A 260 -8.66 26.25 7.41
C ALA A 260 -9.31 24.87 7.14
N CYS A 261 -10.44 24.85 6.42
CA CYS A 261 -11.10 23.62 5.99
C CYS A 261 -10.58 23.09 4.64
N ASN A 262 -9.61 23.76 4.03
CA ASN A 262 -8.86 23.20 2.90
C ASN A 262 -8.08 21.97 3.37
N VAL A 263 -7.88 21.03 2.45
CA VAL A 263 -7.27 19.74 2.74
C VAL A 263 -5.88 19.65 2.14
N GLY A 264 -4.98 18.92 2.82
CA GLY A 264 -3.66 18.57 2.28
C GLY A 264 -3.71 17.37 1.33
N ASP A 265 -2.53 16.89 0.96
CA ASP A 265 -2.34 15.80 -0.02
C ASP A 265 -3.13 14.52 0.31
N GLU A 266 -3.33 14.24 1.59
CA GLU A 266 -4.01 13.03 2.10
C GLU A 266 -5.44 13.28 2.59
N GLY A 267 -6.02 14.46 2.30
CA GLY A 267 -7.42 14.78 2.66
C GLY A 267 -7.61 15.27 4.11
N GLY A 268 -6.60 15.17 4.97
CA GLY A 268 -6.60 15.78 6.31
C GLY A 268 -6.57 17.32 6.26
N PHE A 269 -7.08 17.98 7.30
CA PHE A 269 -7.05 19.44 7.41
C PHE A 269 -5.69 19.96 7.85
N ALA A 270 -5.35 21.18 7.49
CA ALA A 270 -4.10 21.84 7.91
C ALA A 270 -4.38 23.19 8.60
N PRO A 271 -5.17 23.22 9.70
CA PRO A 271 -5.35 24.45 10.46
C PRO A 271 -4.00 24.94 11.02
N ASN A 272 -3.91 26.24 11.28
CA ASN A 272 -2.71 26.86 11.85
C ASN A 272 -2.59 26.56 13.35
N ILE A 273 -2.42 25.28 13.68
CA ILE A 273 -2.17 24.76 15.02
C ILE A 273 -0.69 24.96 15.34
N VAL A 274 -0.42 25.50 16.53
CA VAL A 274 0.95 25.69 17.03
C VAL A 274 1.35 24.54 17.95
N GLU A 275 0.45 24.13 18.85
CA GLU A 275 0.71 23.09 19.85
C GLU A 275 -0.03 21.79 19.50
N ALA A 276 0.66 20.65 19.59
CA ALA A 276 0.06 19.34 19.30
C ALA A 276 -1.18 19.04 20.18
N THR A 277 -1.21 19.55 21.40
CA THR A 277 -2.34 19.42 22.33
C THR A 277 -3.62 20.06 21.80
N GLU A 278 -3.52 21.19 21.10
CA GLU A 278 -4.67 21.87 20.50
C GLU A 278 -5.29 21.04 19.36
N GLY A 279 -4.45 20.36 18.57
CA GLY A 279 -4.92 19.41 17.56
C GLY A 279 -5.66 18.22 18.17
N LEU A 280 -5.12 17.65 19.25
CA LEU A 280 -5.78 16.57 19.97
C LEU A 280 -7.11 17.00 20.58
N ASP A 281 -7.17 18.18 21.21
CA ASP A 281 -8.38 18.68 21.84
C ASP A 281 -9.51 18.88 20.80
N LEU A 282 -9.18 19.31 19.57
CA LEU A 282 -10.13 19.38 18.46
C LEU A 282 -10.64 18.00 18.03
N ILE A 283 -9.75 17.01 17.96
CA ILE A 283 -10.11 15.64 17.58
C ILE A 283 -11.01 15.01 18.65
N VAL A 284 -10.66 15.17 19.93
CA VAL A 284 -11.47 14.69 21.06
C VAL A 284 -12.86 15.32 21.02
N GLY A 285 -12.95 16.64 20.84
CA GLY A 285 -14.22 17.34 20.70
C GLY A 285 -15.04 16.87 19.50
N ALA A 286 -14.40 16.53 18.38
CA ALA A 286 -15.07 15.98 17.21
C ALA A 286 -15.60 14.55 17.44
N ILE A 287 -14.84 13.70 18.14
CA ILE A 287 -15.26 12.34 18.54
C ILE A 287 -16.47 12.41 19.47
N GLU A 288 -16.45 13.32 20.45
CA GLU A 288 -17.55 13.54 21.38
C GLU A 288 -18.80 14.06 20.65
N ALA A 289 -18.64 15.06 19.78
CA ALA A 289 -19.74 15.63 19.01
C ALA A 289 -20.39 14.61 18.06
N ALA A 290 -19.61 13.67 17.52
CA ALA A 290 -20.11 12.57 16.69
C ALA A 290 -20.73 11.42 17.51
N GLY A 291 -20.66 11.45 18.85
CA GLY A 291 -21.23 10.42 19.72
C GLY A 291 -20.42 9.12 19.79
N TYR A 292 -19.12 9.16 19.48
CA TYR A 292 -18.25 7.97 19.41
C TYR A 292 -17.19 7.90 20.51
N THR A 293 -17.39 8.61 21.62
CA THR A 293 -16.50 8.54 22.80
C THR A 293 -16.25 7.10 23.23
N GLY A 294 -14.97 6.75 23.40
CA GLY A 294 -14.54 5.40 23.77
C GLY A 294 -14.48 4.39 22.61
N LYS A 295 -15.15 4.64 21.49
CA LYS A 295 -15.16 3.77 20.29
C LYS A 295 -14.12 4.16 19.24
N VAL A 296 -13.69 5.41 19.23
CA VAL A 296 -12.63 5.93 18.34
C VAL A 296 -11.39 6.25 19.16
N LYS A 297 -10.22 5.78 18.69
CA LYS A 297 -8.90 6.09 19.25
C LYS A 297 -8.15 7.03 18.33
N ILE A 298 -7.11 7.67 18.86
CA ILE A 298 -6.26 8.57 18.08
C ILE A 298 -4.93 7.86 17.77
N GLY A 299 -4.42 8.06 16.57
CA GLY A 299 -3.08 7.67 16.15
C GLY A 299 -2.26 8.90 15.76
N MET A 300 -0.94 8.79 15.77
CA MET A 300 -0.05 9.88 15.39
C MET A 300 1.15 9.36 14.60
N ASP A 301 1.46 9.98 13.46
CA ASP A 301 2.76 9.86 12.81
C ASP A 301 3.60 11.09 13.13
N VAL A 302 4.68 10.87 13.86
CA VAL A 302 5.60 11.92 14.25
C VAL A 302 6.54 12.29 13.10
N ALA A 303 6.88 11.36 12.21
CA ALA A 303 7.89 11.54 11.17
C ALA A 303 9.21 12.19 11.66
N ALA A 304 9.70 11.74 12.83
CA ALA A 304 10.78 12.42 13.57
C ALA A 304 12.09 12.65 12.78
N SER A 305 12.36 11.83 11.77
CA SER A 305 13.51 11.98 10.88
C SER A 305 13.52 13.32 10.13
N GLU A 306 12.35 13.88 9.82
CA GLU A 306 12.21 15.16 9.09
C GLU A 306 12.75 16.35 9.89
N PHE A 307 12.79 16.23 11.21
CA PHE A 307 13.27 17.28 12.11
C PHE A 307 14.40 16.81 13.03
N TRP A 308 15.07 15.73 12.67
CA TRP A 308 16.31 15.29 13.32
C TRP A 308 17.49 16.15 12.85
N LYS A 309 18.25 16.69 13.81
CA LYS A 309 19.49 17.42 13.58
C LYS A 309 20.67 16.54 13.95
N ALA A 310 21.27 15.90 12.94
CA ALA A 310 22.28 14.86 13.13
C ALA A 310 23.57 15.37 13.80
N GLU A 311 23.98 16.61 13.50
CA GLU A 311 25.19 17.21 14.07
C GLU A 311 25.04 17.49 15.56
N GLU A 312 23.90 18.07 15.96
CA GLU A 312 23.61 18.38 17.36
C GLU A 312 22.99 17.20 18.15
N GLN A 313 22.64 16.12 17.47
CA GLN A 313 21.97 14.94 18.02
C GLN A 313 20.67 15.25 18.79
N VAL A 314 19.85 16.13 18.22
CA VAL A 314 18.58 16.60 18.79
C VAL A 314 17.47 16.65 17.74
N TYR A 315 16.23 16.69 18.22
CA TYR A 315 15.03 16.89 17.42
C TYR A 315 14.54 18.33 17.55
N ASP A 316 14.22 18.96 16.43
CA ASP A 316 13.80 20.36 16.35
C ASP A 316 12.30 20.49 16.10
N LEU A 317 11.51 20.66 17.16
CA LEU A 317 10.05 20.82 17.03
C LEU A 317 9.63 22.15 16.38
N ASN A 318 10.57 23.02 16.03
CA ASN A 318 10.30 24.29 15.33
C ASN A 318 11.06 24.39 14.00
N PHE A 319 11.39 23.24 13.38
CA PHE A 319 12.23 23.16 12.17
C PHE A 319 11.73 23.94 10.95
N LYS A 320 10.44 24.32 10.94
CA LYS A 320 9.81 25.09 9.87
C LYS A 320 9.98 26.61 9.99
N THR A 321 10.57 27.09 11.10
CA THR A 321 10.81 28.52 11.32
C THR A 321 12.22 28.89 10.86
N GLU A 322 12.34 29.92 10.01
CA GLU A 322 13.64 30.39 9.48
C GLU A 322 14.55 30.95 10.59
N ASP A 323 14.00 31.78 11.49
CA ASP A 323 14.71 32.35 12.65
C ASP A 323 14.60 31.45 13.90
N ASN A 324 15.01 30.20 13.77
CA ASN A 324 14.90 29.24 14.88
C ASN A 324 15.91 29.53 15.99
N ASP A 325 15.41 29.94 17.16
CA ASP A 325 16.18 30.24 18.37
C ASP A 325 16.68 28.99 19.13
N LYS A 326 16.41 27.80 18.60
CA LYS A 326 16.76 26.48 19.16
C LYS A 326 16.08 26.18 20.50
N SER A 327 15.13 27.00 20.96
CA SER A 327 14.42 26.80 22.24
C SER A 327 13.58 25.52 22.26
N MET A 328 13.17 25.05 21.09
CA MET A 328 12.32 23.88 20.88
C MET A 328 13.12 22.61 20.57
N TYR A 329 14.45 22.65 20.73
CA TYR A 329 15.27 21.46 20.62
C TYR A 329 14.95 20.49 21.76
N LYS A 330 14.93 19.19 21.42
CA LYS A 330 14.67 18.09 22.33
C LYS A 330 15.68 16.97 22.08
N THR A 331 16.30 16.47 23.14
CA THR A 331 16.97 15.17 23.12
C THR A 331 15.94 14.06 22.86
N GLY A 332 16.40 12.86 22.47
CA GLY A 332 15.49 11.72 22.28
C GLY A 332 14.64 11.39 23.52
N LYS A 333 15.19 11.57 24.73
CA LYS A 333 14.46 11.38 25.98
C LYS A 333 13.38 12.45 26.17
N GLU A 334 13.72 13.72 25.94
CA GLU A 334 12.75 14.82 26.10
C GLU A 334 11.64 14.76 25.04
N LEU A 335 11.96 14.32 23.82
CA LEU A 335 10.97 14.09 22.77
C LEU A 335 10.03 12.96 23.18
N LEU A 336 10.56 11.86 23.71
CA LEU A 336 9.75 10.74 24.20
C LEU A 336 8.80 11.19 25.32
N ASP A 337 9.30 11.95 26.29
CA ASP A 337 8.47 12.51 27.38
C ASP A 337 7.40 13.47 26.83
N HIS A 338 7.74 14.29 25.84
CA HIS A 338 6.79 15.19 25.17
C HIS A 338 5.68 14.39 24.46
N VAL A 339 6.06 13.39 23.66
CA VAL A 339 5.14 12.51 22.94
C VAL A 339 4.26 11.72 23.91
N TYR A 340 4.78 11.26 25.05
CA TYR A 340 3.96 10.62 26.07
C TYR A 340 2.95 11.57 26.71
N LYS A 341 3.33 12.82 27.02
CA LYS A 341 2.42 13.83 27.55
C LYS A 341 1.30 14.16 26.55
N VAL A 342 1.63 14.25 25.27
CA VAL A 342 0.68 14.43 24.17
C VAL A 342 -0.22 13.19 24.06
N GLY A 343 0.36 11.99 24.08
CA GLY A 343 -0.38 10.73 23.97
C GLY A 343 -1.30 10.43 25.14
N ALA A 344 -0.98 10.88 26.35
CA ALA A 344 -1.83 10.76 27.54
C ALA A 344 -3.21 11.43 27.38
N ARG A 345 -3.40 12.28 26.36
CA ARG A 345 -4.69 12.89 25.99
C ARG A 345 -5.53 12.06 25.00
N GLY A 346 -5.14 10.82 24.72
CA GLY A 346 -6.00 9.87 23.98
C GLY A 346 -5.37 9.21 22.74
N ALA A 347 -4.08 9.43 22.46
CA ALA A 347 -3.39 8.72 21.39
C ALA A 347 -2.99 7.30 21.83
N CYS A 348 -3.44 6.30 21.08
CA CYS A 348 -3.20 4.89 21.38
C CYS A 348 -2.14 4.25 20.46
N CYS A 349 -1.77 4.92 19.37
CA CYS A 349 -0.78 4.43 18.42
C CYS A 349 0.13 5.55 17.95
N ILE A 350 1.43 5.44 18.22
CA ILE A 350 2.43 6.42 17.78
C ILE A 350 3.43 5.74 16.84
N ARG A 351 3.57 6.28 15.63
CA ARG A 351 4.61 5.90 14.68
C ARG A 351 5.72 6.95 14.71
N THR A 352 6.95 6.47 14.83
CA THR A 352 8.16 7.28 14.67
C THR A 352 8.99 6.68 13.55
N ALA A 353 9.36 7.48 12.54
CA ALA A 353 10.20 7.03 11.42
C ALA A 353 11.65 6.71 11.80
N ASP A 354 12.02 6.91 13.07
CA ASP A 354 13.41 6.85 13.49
C ASP A 354 13.82 5.46 14.01
N SER A 355 14.82 4.88 13.35
CA SER A 355 15.51 3.66 13.80
C SER A 355 16.44 3.92 15.00
N THR A 356 16.75 5.18 15.34
CA THR A 356 17.65 5.51 16.45
C THR A 356 16.95 5.60 17.82
N CYS A 357 15.64 5.82 17.88
CA CYS A 357 14.87 5.71 19.13
C CYS A 357 14.87 4.27 19.68
N ALA A 358 15.17 3.28 18.81
CA ALA A 358 15.34 1.87 19.18
C ALA A 358 16.63 1.59 19.98
N SER A 359 17.55 2.55 20.13
CA SER A 359 18.83 2.33 20.85
C SER A 359 18.71 2.41 22.38
N LEU A 360 17.57 2.81 22.93
CA LEU A 360 17.33 2.89 24.38
C LEU A 360 16.56 1.68 24.95
N ALA A 361 16.10 0.76 24.09
CA ALA A 361 15.52 -0.51 24.51
C ALA A 361 16.41 -1.65 24.02
N GLU A 362 17.25 -2.15 24.93
CA GLU A 362 18.00 -3.41 24.91
C GLU A 362 18.51 -3.97 23.56
N LYS A 363 19.83 -4.17 23.49
CA LYS A 363 20.56 -4.89 22.45
C LYS A 363 19.87 -6.22 22.09
N ASP A 364 18.98 -6.19 21.09
CA ASP A 364 18.81 -7.19 20.03
C ASP A 364 17.50 -6.94 19.26
N ARG A 365 17.65 -6.46 18.01
CA ARG A 365 16.70 -6.42 16.86
C ARG A 365 16.23 -5.01 16.42
N PRO A 366 16.56 -4.59 15.17
CA PRO A 366 16.00 -3.38 14.57
C PRO A 366 14.62 -3.65 13.95
N ARG A 367 13.57 -2.96 14.42
CA ARG A 367 12.28 -2.78 13.71
C ARG A 367 11.66 -1.43 14.14
N ALA A 368 11.03 -0.72 13.20
CA ALA A 368 10.17 0.42 13.52
C ALA A 368 9.09 -0.02 14.52
N TYR A 369 9.05 0.59 15.71
CA TYR A 369 8.08 0.25 16.74
C TYR A 369 6.87 1.20 16.65
N MET A 370 5.69 0.60 16.66
CA MET A 370 4.43 1.24 17.01
C MET A 370 4.45 1.38 18.54
N LEU A 371 4.66 2.59 19.06
CA LEU A 371 4.58 2.84 20.50
C LEU A 371 3.09 2.86 20.86
N CYS A 372 2.60 1.76 21.46
CA CYS A 372 1.35 1.75 22.22
C CYS A 372 1.70 2.18 23.65
N PRO A 373 1.36 3.41 24.08
CA PRO A 373 1.61 3.82 25.44
C PRO A 373 0.58 3.13 26.34
N THR A 374 0.96 2.11 27.11
CA THR A 374 0.57 1.99 28.53
C THR A 374 1.21 0.77 29.22
N LEU A 375 1.80 1.08 30.38
CA LEU A 375 1.74 0.33 31.64
C LEU A 375 0.90 -0.96 31.60
N LYS A 376 1.51 -2.08 32.06
CA LYS A 376 0.85 -3.35 32.45
C LYS A 376 -0.43 -3.65 31.68
N GLN A 377 -0.31 -4.40 30.58
CA GLN A 377 -1.42 -4.98 29.80
C GLN A 377 -2.72 -5.14 30.61
N PRO A 378 -3.73 -4.30 30.37
CA PRO A 378 -5.12 -4.67 30.62
C PRO A 378 -5.55 -5.67 29.53
N PRO A 379 -6.48 -6.59 29.81
CA PRO A 379 -6.82 -7.71 28.92
C PRO A 379 -7.44 -7.32 27.55
N ASP A 380 -7.69 -6.03 27.28
CA ASP A 380 -8.49 -5.58 26.13
C ASP A 380 -7.70 -4.80 25.05
N CYS A 381 -6.37 -4.85 25.04
CA CYS A 381 -5.57 -4.28 23.95
C CYS A 381 -5.40 -5.27 22.79
N VAL A 382 -6.09 -4.99 21.67
CA VAL A 382 -5.91 -5.73 20.41
C VAL A 382 -4.56 -5.38 19.79
N ALA A 383 -3.63 -6.34 19.80
CA ALA A 383 -2.37 -6.24 19.08
C ALA A 383 -2.65 -6.12 17.56
N CYS A 384 -2.27 -5.00 16.95
CA CYS A 384 -2.35 -4.83 15.51
C CYS A 384 -1.19 -5.61 14.84
N ALA A 385 -1.48 -6.86 14.46
CA ALA A 385 -0.80 -7.73 13.51
C ALA A 385 0.75 -7.73 13.46
N ARG A 386 1.36 -8.69 14.16
CA ARG A 386 2.59 -9.37 13.70
C ARG A 386 2.20 -10.57 12.85
N SER A 387 2.27 -10.47 11.52
CA SER A 387 2.44 -11.64 10.65
C SER A 387 2.84 -11.21 9.23
N CYS A 388 4.10 -10.83 9.06
CA CYS A 388 4.80 -10.99 7.79
C CYS A 388 6.25 -11.34 8.13
N CYS A 389 6.77 -12.38 7.46
CA CYS A 389 8.08 -13.02 7.64
C CYS A 389 8.16 -14.09 8.75
N GLY A 390 7.56 -15.25 8.49
CA GLY A 390 8.04 -16.51 9.06
C GLY A 390 9.32 -16.97 8.36
N ARG A 391 10.35 -17.35 9.12
CA ARG A 391 11.27 -18.41 8.71
C ARG A 391 11.18 -19.54 9.74
N PRO A 392 11.18 -20.80 9.31
CA PRO A 392 11.15 -21.94 10.22
C PRO A 392 12.48 -22.06 10.96
N HIS A 393 12.40 -22.38 12.25
CA HIS A 393 13.56 -22.77 13.05
C HIS A 393 14.11 -24.11 12.56
N SER A 394 15.39 -24.15 12.23
CA SER A 394 16.22 -25.35 12.37
C SER A 394 17.10 -25.18 13.61
N THR A 395 17.16 -26.25 14.38
CA THR A 395 17.95 -26.52 15.60
C THR A 395 19.32 -25.86 15.66
#